data_AF-A0A1V4Z1A8-F1
#
_entry.id   AF-A0A1V4Z1A8-F1
#
_cell.length_a   1.000
_cell.length_b   1.000
_cell.length_c   1.000
_cell.angle_alpha   90.00
_cell.angle_beta   90.00
_cell.angle_gamma   90.00
#
_symmetry.space_group_name_H-M   'P 1'
#
loop_
_entity.id
_entity.type
_entity.pdbx_description
1 polymer ?
#
loop_
_entity_poly.entity_id
_entity_poly.type
_entity_poly.pdbx_seq_one_letter_code
_entity_poly.pdbx_strand_id
1 'polypeptide(L)'
;MAPTLLLAAAAFFIATLAENARVPFDNPATHLELTMIHEAMLLEYSGKQLALMEISSMTKLIIFLAILSNVFFPWGIATDLTALSLAGGLLAFLMKVLVLAVVIAVIESATAKMRLFRLPNILTVAFILSLLAVMSFYILGAT
;
A
#
# COMPACT_ATOMS: atom_id res chain seq x y z
N MET A 1 13.89 0.86 15.61
CA MET A 1 12.95 -0.17 15.12
C MET A 1 13.70 -1.48 15.05
N ALA A 2 13.11 -2.58 15.52
CA ALA A 2 13.74 -3.88 15.38
C ALA A 2 13.94 -4.20 13.88
N PRO A 3 15.05 -4.83 13.48
CA PRO A 3 15.30 -5.21 12.08
C PRO A 3 14.13 -6.03 11.47
N THR A 4 13.44 -6.80 12.31
CA THR A 4 12.23 -7.57 11.97
C THR A 4 11.11 -6.70 11.41
N LEU A 5 10.83 -5.55 12.03
CA LEU A 5 9.77 -4.63 11.61
C LEU A 5 10.08 -3.97 10.27
N LEU A 6 11.37 -3.69 9.99
CA LEU A 6 11.76 -3.11 8.69
C LEU A 6 11.56 -4.12 7.55
N LEU A 7 11.90 -5.39 7.77
CA LEU A 7 11.67 -6.46 6.79
C LEU A 7 10.17 -6.67 6.54
N ALA A 8 9.37 -6.71 7.61
CA ALA A 8 7.92 -6.83 7.50
C ALA A 8 7.28 -5.60 6.81
N ALA A 9 7.75 -4.39 7.12
CA ALA A 9 7.28 -3.16 6.49
C ALA A 9 7.59 -3.16 4.98
N ALA A 10 8.79 -3.58 4.58
CA ALA A 10 9.18 -3.68 3.18
C ALA A 10 8.33 -4.72 2.43
N ALA A 11 8.12 -5.90 3.01
CA ALA A 11 7.24 -6.93 2.45
C ALA A 11 5.80 -6.42 2.27
N PHE A 12 5.25 -5.78 3.31
CA PHE A 12 3.90 -5.23 3.28
C PHE A 12 3.74 -4.06 2.31
N PHE A 13 4.78 -3.24 2.15
CA PHE A 13 4.80 -2.17 1.16
C PHE A 13 4.74 -2.73 -0.28
N ILE A 14 5.53 -3.76 -0.58
CA ILE A 14 5.47 -4.43 -1.90
C ILE A 14 4.08 -5.02 -2.15
N ALA A 15 3.49 -5.69 -1.14
CA ALA A 15 2.14 -6.21 -1.22
C ALA A 15 1.09 -5.10 -1.44
N THR A 16 1.27 -3.94 -0.79
CA THR A 16 0.39 -2.77 -0.95
C THR A 16 0.38 -2.27 -2.39
N LEU A 17 1.56 -2.16 -3.04
CA LEU A 17 1.65 -1.75 -4.44
C LEU A 17 1.00 -2.78 -5.37
N ALA A 18 1.23 -4.06 -5.12
CA ALA A 18 0.69 -5.15 -5.93
C ALA A 18 -0.84 -5.21 -5.86
N GLU A 19 -1.40 -5.18 -4.65
CA GLU A 19 -2.83 -5.28 -4.40
C GLU A 19 -3.62 -4.08 -4.92
N ASN A 20 -3.02 -2.89 -4.93
CA ASN A 20 -3.66 -1.68 -5.44
C ASN A 20 -3.38 -1.45 -6.93
N ALA A 21 -2.86 -2.46 -7.64
CA ALA A 21 -2.55 -2.41 -9.08
C ALA A 21 -1.73 -1.16 -9.47
N ARG A 22 -0.82 -0.73 -8.58
CA ARG A 22 0.03 0.44 -8.80
C ARG A 22 1.30 0.06 -9.56
N VAL A 23 1.87 1.04 -10.25
CA VAL A 23 3.14 0.86 -10.97
C VAL A 23 4.22 0.51 -9.94
N PRO A 24 5.01 -0.55 -10.15
CA PRO A 24 5.31 -1.21 -11.43
C PRO A 24 4.51 -2.48 -11.76
N PHE A 25 3.52 -2.87 -10.95
CA PHE A 25 2.73 -4.09 -11.15
C PHE A 25 1.70 -3.94 -12.26
N ASP A 26 0.91 -2.87 -12.21
CA ASP A 26 0.01 -2.50 -13.30
C ASP A 26 -0.08 -0.98 -13.44
N ASN A 27 -0.66 -0.51 -14.55
CA ASN A 27 -0.91 0.90 -14.80
C ASN A 27 -2.40 1.10 -15.10
N PRO A 28 -3.19 1.62 -14.14
CA PRO A 28 -4.63 1.79 -14.31
C PRO A 28 -4.99 2.84 -15.36
N ALA A 29 -4.08 3.74 -15.73
CA ALA A 29 -4.34 4.80 -16.72
C ALA A 29 -4.08 4.36 -18.18
N THR A 30 -3.86 3.07 -18.44
CA THR A 30 -3.46 2.60 -19.77
C THR A 30 -4.66 2.29 -20.66
N HIS A 31 -5.17 3.31 -21.36
CA HIS A 31 -6.20 3.18 -22.39
C HIS A 31 -5.64 2.74 -23.75
N LEU A 32 -4.82 1.68 -23.77
CA LEU A 32 -4.36 1.09 -25.03
C LEU A 32 -5.23 -0.11 -25.36
N GLU A 33 -5.76 -0.20 -26.58
CA GLU A 33 -6.74 -1.22 -27.01
C GLU A 33 -6.34 -2.68 -26.66
N LEU A 34 -5.03 -2.95 -26.51
CA LEU A 34 -4.47 -4.28 -26.19
C LEU A 34 -4.22 -4.54 -24.68
N THR A 35 -4.37 -3.55 -23.81
CA THR A 35 -4.21 -3.69 -22.34
C THR A 35 -5.43 -3.20 -21.54
N MET A 36 -6.55 -2.97 -22.22
CA MET A 36 -7.82 -2.50 -21.66
C MET A 36 -8.54 -3.54 -20.77
N ILE A 37 -7.83 -4.47 -20.11
CA ILE A 37 -8.50 -5.45 -19.23
C ILE A 37 -9.13 -4.71 -18.03
N HIS A 38 -8.38 -3.80 -17.39
CA HIS A 38 -8.90 -3.02 -16.28
C HIS A 38 -9.97 -2.01 -16.69
N GLU A 39 -9.77 -1.32 -17.82
CA GLU A 39 -10.76 -0.39 -18.35
C GLU A 39 -12.04 -1.11 -18.78
N ALA A 40 -11.93 -2.25 -19.47
CA ALA A 40 -13.08 -3.02 -19.96
C ALA A 40 -13.98 -3.52 -18.83
N MET A 41 -13.42 -3.82 -17.64
CA MET A 41 -14.23 -4.14 -16.46
C MET A 41 -15.09 -2.96 -15.97
N LEU A 42 -14.69 -1.73 -16.28
CA LEU A 42 -15.38 -0.51 -15.85
C LEU A 42 -16.23 0.13 -16.95
N LEU A 43 -15.95 -0.14 -18.24
CA LEU A 43 -16.63 0.48 -19.39
C LEU A 43 -18.15 0.26 -19.41
N GLU A 44 -18.65 -0.80 -18.78
CA GLU A 44 -20.08 -1.08 -18.70
C GLU A 44 -20.80 -0.19 -17.66
N TYR A 45 -20.05 0.40 -16.72
CA TYR A 45 -20.60 1.26 -15.67
C TYR A 45 -20.57 2.73 -16.08
N SER A 46 -21.63 3.46 -15.74
CA SER A 46 -21.70 4.90 -15.99
C SER A 46 -22.23 5.68 -14.77
N GLY A 47 -21.86 6.96 -14.70
CA GLY A 47 -22.32 7.90 -13.68
C GLY A 47 -22.09 7.41 -12.25
N LYS A 48 -23.18 7.17 -11.52
CA LYS A 48 -23.15 6.79 -10.10
C LYS A 48 -22.44 5.45 -9.86
N GLN A 49 -22.61 4.47 -10.75
CA GLN A 49 -22.00 3.15 -10.58
C GLN A 49 -20.49 3.22 -10.75
N LEU A 50 -20.01 3.98 -11.73
CA LEU A 50 -18.58 4.24 -11.92
C LEU A 50 -17.97 4.95 -10.69
N ALA A 51 -18.67 5.95 -10.15
CA ALA A 51 -18.22 6.64 -8.94
C ALA A 51 -18.06 5.69 -7.74
N LEU A 52 -18.94 4.69 -7.59
CA LEU A 52 -18.82 3.68 -6.52
C LEU A 52 -17.59 2.79 -6.72
N MET A 53 -17.27 2.41 -7.96
CA MET A 53 -16.08 1.62 -8.26
C MET A 53 -14.79 2.41 -7.97
N GLU A 54 -14.74 3.67 -8.37
CA GLU A 54 -13.60 4.56 -8.10
C GLU A 54 -13.41 4.80 -6.60
N ILE A 55 -14.50 5.09 -5.87
CA ILE A 55 -14.45 5.25 -4.41
C ILE A 55 -13.98 3.95 -3.74
N SER A 56 -14.43 2.79 -4.21
CA SER A 56 -13.98 1.49 -3.69
C SER A 56 -12.47 1.31 -3.88
N SER A 57 -11.96 1.61 -5.06
CA SER A 57 -10.51 1.57 -5.37
C SER A 57 -9.71 2.51 -4.47
N MET A 58 -10.15 3.77 -4.34
CA MET A 58 -9.52 4.76 -3.45
C MET A 58 -9.56 4.33 -1.98
N THR A 59 -10.69 3.75 -1.55
CA THR A 59 -10.87 3.26 -0.17
C THR A 59 -9.95 2.08 0.11
N LYS A 60 -9.77 1.15 -0.85
CA LYS A 60 -8.79 0.04 -0.73
C LYS A 60 -7.39 0.61 -0.47
N LEU A 61 -6.94 1.58 -1.26
CA LEU A 61 -5.62 2.18 -1.08
C LEU A 61 -5.47 2.84 0.29
N ILE A 62 -6.46 3.61 0.74
CA ILE A 62 -6.46 4.27 2.05
C ILE A 62 -6.36 3.23 3.18
N ILE A 63 -7.09 2.11 3.09
CA ILE A 63 -7.04 1.04 4.10
C ILE A 63 -5.64 0.45 4.19
N PHE A 64 -4.99 0.12 3.07
CA PHE A 64 -3.63 -0.42 3.08
C PHE A 64 -2.63 0.60 3.65
N LEU A 65 -2.72 1.87 3.27
CA LEU A 65 -1.89 2.93 3.84
C LEU A 65 -2.14 3.16 5.33
N ALA A 66 -3.39 3.00 5.77
CA ALA A 66 -3.75 3.11 7.18
C ALA A 66 -3.16 1.96 8.01
N ILE A 67 -3.21 0.72 7.50
CA ILE A 67 -2.56 -0.43 8.14
C ILE A 67 -1.05 -0.22 8.18
N LEU A 68 -0.44 0.16 7.06
CA LEU A 68 1.00 0.37 6.97
C LEU A 68 1.48 1.45 7.96
N SER A 69 0.78 2.58 8.00
CA SER A 69 1.15 3.70 8.88
C SER A 69 0.94 3.38 10.36
N ASN A 70 -0.17 2.76 10.75
CA ASN A 70 -0.46 2.50 12.17
C ASN A 70 0.32 1.32 12.75
N VAL A 71 0.54 0.25 11.96
CA VAL A 71 1.22 -0.95 12.43
C VAL A 71 2.73 -0.74 12.49
N PHE A 72 3.33 -0.15 11.46
CA PHE A 72 4.80 -0.02 11.39
C PHE A 72 5.33 1.29 11.99
N PHE A 73 4.50 2.33 12.05
CA PHE A 73 4.88 3.64 12.61
C PHE A 73 3.84 4.10 13.65
N PRO A 74 3.75 3.46 14.83
CA PRO A 74 2.74 3.76 15.86
C PRO A 74 3.04 5.05 16.65
N TRP A 75 3.40 6.14 15.97
CA TRP A 75 3.71 7.44 16.58
C TRP A 75 2.52 8.39 16.50
N GLY A 76 2.27 9.17 17.56
CA GLY A 76 1.15 10.10 17.58
C GLY A 76 -0.22 9.42 17.69
N ILE A 77 -0.29 8.22 18.27
CA ILE A 77 -1.57 7.62 18.67
C ILE A 77 -2.08 8.38 19.90
N ALA A 78 -3.33 8.84 19.88
CA ALA A 78 -3.94 9.50 21.03
C ALA A 78 -4.10 8.49 22.17
N THR A 79 -3.42 8.73 23.30
CA THR A 79 -3.51 7.90 24.51
C THR A 79 -4.70 8.27 25.38
N ASP A 80 -5.16 9.52 25.28
CA ASP A 80 -6.26 10.08 26.07
C ASP A 80 -7.43 10.51 25.17
N LEU A 81 -8.65 10.51 25.69
CA LEU A 81 -9.87 10.97 24.99
C LEU A 81 -10.03 12.50 24.97
N THR A 82 -8.95 13.27 25.15
CA THR A 82 -9.04 14.73 25.07
C THR A 82 -9.19 15.19 23.62
N ALA A 83 -9.93 16.27 23.38
CA ALA A 83 -10.11 16.81 22.03
C ALA A 83 -8.77 17.17 21.36
N LEU A 84 -7.78 17.62 22.15
CA LEU A 84 -6.46 18.00 21.67
C LEU A 84 -5.62 16.77 21.26
N SER A 85 -5.65 15.69 22.03
CA SER A 85 -4.96 14.43 21.69
C SER A 85 -5.56 13.78 20.44
N LEU A 86 -6.90 13.79 20.32
CA LEU A 86 -7.60 13.31 19.12
C LEU A 86 -7.23 14.11 17.87
N ALA A 87 -7.24 15.45 17.95
CA ALA A 87 -6.84 16.30 16.83
C ALA A 87 -5.36 16.09 16.45
N GLY A 88 -4.47 15.96 17.44
CA GLY A 88 -3.06 15.66 17.22
C GLY A 88 -2.85 14.31 16.54
N GLY A 89 -3.58 13.27 16.95
CA GLY A 89 -3.48 11.95 16.34
C GLY A 89 -4.03 11.89 14.92
N LEU A 90 -5.13 12.60 14.65
CA LEU A 90 -5.69 12.71 13.30
C LEU A 90 -4.72 13.43 12.36
N LEU A 91 -4.09 14.53 12.81
CA LEU A 91 -3.07 15.24 12.03
C LEU A 91 -1.84 14.36 11.77
N ALA A 92 -1.36 13.64 12.79
CA ALA A 92 -0.23 12.72 12.64
C ALA A 92 -0.56 11.60 11.63
N PHE A 93 -1.77 11.06 11.67
CA PHE A 93 -2.24 10.06 10.71
C PHE A 93 -2.30 10.62 9.28
N LEU A 94 -2.94 11.77 9.07
CA LEU A 94 -3.03 12.41 7.76
C LEU A 94 -1.65 12.71 7.16
N MET A 95 -0.74 13.24 7.97
CA MET A 95 0.63 13.51 7.53
C MET A 95 1.34 12.23 7.06
N LYS A 96 1.23 11.13 7.80
CA LYS A 96 1.85 9.84 7.40
C LYS A 96 1.27 9.32 6.10
N VAL A 97 -0.06 9.31 5.97
CA VAL A 97 -0.73 8.85 4.75
C VAL A 97 -0.30 9.71 3.57
N LEU A 98 -0.20 11.02 3.74
CA LEU A 98 0.27 11.94 2.71
C LEU A 98 1.72 11.65 2.31
N VAL A 99 2.63 11.46 3.28
CA VAL A 99 4.03 11.09 2.97
C VAL A 99 4.09 9.77 2.19
N LEU A 100 3.35 8.73 2.64
CA LEU A 100 3.33 7.44 1.95
C LEU A 100 2.74 7.56 0.54
N ALA A 101 1.69 8.36 0.35
CA ALA A 101 1.10 8.62 -0.95
C ALA A 101 2.10 9.32 -1.89
N VAL A 102 2.87 10.30 -1.39
CA VAL A 102 3.94 10.95 -2.16
C VAL A 102 5.04 9.96 -2.53
N VAL A 103 5.44 9.07 -1.63
CA VAL A 103 6.42 8.01 -1.93
C VAL A 103 5.92 7.11 -3.05
N ILE A 104 4.66 6.67 -3.00
CA ILE A 104 4.04 5.88 -4.07
C ILE A 104 4.04 6.68 -5.38
N ALA A 105 3.60 7.95 -5.36
CA ALA A 105 3.57 8.79 -6.56
C ALA A 105 4.96 8.97 -7.20
N VAL A 106 6.01 9.11 -6.39
CA VAL A 106 7.40 9.18 -6.88
C VAL A 106 7.81 7.86 -7.53
N ILE A 107 7.49 6.72 -6.91
CA ILE A 107 7.78 5.39 -7.48
C ILE A 107 7.03 5.20 -8.80
N GLU A 108 5.74 5.55 -8.84
CA GLU A 108 4.91 5.47 -10.05
C GLU A 108 5.46 6.34 -11.18
N SER A 109 5.99 7.52 -10.85
CA SER A 109 6.57 8.44 -11.83
C SER A 109 7.96 8.02 -12.31
N ALA A 110 8.73 7.33 -11.46
CA ALA A 110 10.11 6.93 -11.75
C ALA A 110 10.22 5.54 -12.39
N THR A 111 9.20 4.71 -12.27
CA THR A 111 9.22 3.32 -12.75
C THR A 111 8.25 3.10 -13.91
N ALA A 112 8.61 2.19 -14.82
CA ALA A 112 7.72 1.77 -15.90
C ALA A 112 7.00 0.46 -15.53
N LYS A 113 5.85 0.21 -16.16
CA LYS A 113 5.11 -1.05 -16.03
C LYS A 113 6.01 -2.23 -16.37
N MET A 114 6.07 -3.21 -15.47
CA MET A 114 6.82 -4.45 -15.69
C MET A 114 6.01 -5.46 -16.48
N ARG A 115 6.71 -6.38 -17.14
CA ARG A 115 6.08 -7.52 -17.84
C ARG A 115 5.47 -8.48 -16.83
N LEU A 116 4.27 -8.99 -17.13
CA LEU A 116 3.49 -9.92 -16.29
C LEU A 116 4.34 -11.09 -15.76
N PHE A 117 5.19 -11.68 -16.60
CA PHE A 117 6.05 -12.81 -16.22
C PHE A 117 7.10 -12.49 -15.15
N ARG A 118 7.38 -11.21 -14.86
CA ARG A 118 8.30 -10.79 -13.80
C ARG A 118 7.59 -10.46 -12.49
N LEU A 119 6.27 -10.27 -12.50
CA LEU A 119 5.49 -9.99 -11.28
C LEU A 119 5.61 -11.11 -10.23
N PRO A 120 5.53 -12.41 -10.59
CA PRO A 120 5.70 -13.49 -9.62
C PRO A 120 7.02 -13.43 -8.86
N ASN A 121 8.11 -12.99 -9.51
CA ASN A 121 9.42 -12.88 -8.88
C ASN A 121 9.42 -11.82 -7.76
N ILE A 122 8.75 -10.69 -7.95
CA ILE A 122 8.70 -9.61 -6.94
C ILE A 122 7.79 -10.00 -5.78
N LEU A 123 6.68 -10.67 -6.06
CA LEU A 123 5.82 -11.23 -5.01
C LEU A 123 6.54 -12.31 -4.21
N THR A 124 7.41 -13.10 -4.85
CA THR A 124 8.25 -14.08 -4.16
C THR A 124 9.27 -13.38 -3.26
N VAL A 125 9.86 -12.26 -3.68
CA VAL A 125 10.72 -11.44 -2.83
C VAL A 125 9.95 -10.91 -1.61
N ALA A 126 8.73 -10.39 -1.80
CA ALA A 126 7.88 -9.95 -0.69
C ALA A 126 7.58 -11.10 0.30
N PHE A 127 7.28 -12.29 -0.22
CA PHE A 127 7.08 -13.49 0.58
C PHE A 127 8.32 -13.88 1.38
N ILE A 128 9.50 -13.90 0.75
CA ILE A 128 10.77 -14.20 1.43
C ILE A 128 11.07 -13.17 2.52
N LEU A 129 10.85 -11.87 2.26
CA LEU A 129 11.05 -10.81 3.26
C LEU A 129 10.11 -10.99 4.47
N SER A 130 8.84 -11.35 4.22
CA SER A 130 7.87 -11.66 5.28
C SER A 130 8.31 -12.88 6.10
N LEU A 131 8.73 -13.95 5.44
CA LEU A 131 9.23 -15.16 6.11
C LEU A 131 10.47 -14.85 6.96
N LEU A 132 11.42 -14.06 6.43
CA LEU A 132 12.60 -13.62 7.16
C LEU A 132 12.25 -12.76 8.37
N ALA A 133 11.24 -11.88 8.26
CA ALA A 133 10.77 -11.08 9.38
C ALA A 133 10.22 -11.97 10.51
N VAL A 134 9.42 -12.98 10.17
CA VAL A 134 8.88 -13.95 11.14
C VAL A 134 10.00 -14.78 11.77
N MET A 135 10.89 -15.35 10.97
CA MET A 135 12.01 -16.15 11.48
C MET A 135 12.94 -15.33 12.37
N SER A 136 13.27 -14.10 11.95
CA SER A 136 14.10 -13.18 12.73
C SER A 136 13.41 -12.77 14.03
N PHE A 137 12.09 -12.61 14.04
CA PHE A 137 11.33 -12.36 15.26
C PHE A 137 11.40 -13.55 16.23
N TYR A 138 11.27 -14.78 15.75
CA TYR A 138 11.41 -15.96 16.60
C TYR A 138 12.83 -16.17 17.12
N ILE A 139 13.87 -15.84 16.34
CA ILE A 139 15.26 -16.03 16.74
C ILE A 139 15.75 -14.93 17.69
N LEU A 140 15.43 -13.66 17.40
CA LEU A 140 15.87 -12.50 18.19
C LEU A 140 14.90 -12.12 19.32
N GLY A 141 13.62 -12.45 19.18
CA GLY A 141 12.57 -12.18 20.18
C GLY A 141 12.34 -13.31 21.18
N ALA A 142 13.10 -14.41 21.09
CA ALA A 142 13.12 -15.49 22.09
C ALA A 142 14.12 -15.22 23.25
N THR A 143 14.66 -14.01 23.35
CA THR A 143 15.45 -13.50 24.47
C THR A 143 14.83 -12.23 25.01
#